data_AF-A0A5J4Z7S1-F1
#
_entry.id   AF-A0A5J4Z7S1-F1
#
_cell.length_a   1.000
_cell.length_b   1.000
_cell.length_c   1.000
_cell.angle_alpha   90.00
_cell.angle_beta   90.00
_cell.angle_gamma   90.00
#
_symmetry.space_group_name_H-M   'P 1'
#
loop_
_entity.id
_entity.type
_entity.pdbx_description
1 polymer ?
#
loop_
_entity_poly.entity_id
_entity_poly.type
_entity_poly.pdbx_seq_one_letter_code
_entity_poly.pdbx_strand_id
1 'polypeptide(L)'
;MNNANEAVNGDAGAHAAADRTRDNVAEYYGKVLQKSSDLKTNACCTDEEMPSDLKRALANIADEVMIKYYGCGLIRPEALEGLTVLDLGCGAGRDVYALAQFVGEHGKVIGVDMTEEQISVAQKYVKYHAEKFGFARPNTEFRHGFIERLDEAGIESESVDVIVSNCVVNLSPDKRAVLEQAYRVLKQGGEMYFSDVYALRRVPKELAEDPVLFGECLSGALYYNDFLRLAHETGFLDPRVVKSSPITIENDEIQARVGAIRFVSVTYRLFKLGGLEHLCEDYGQAVRYKGTIAGFPHMFKLDNHHAIETGKIFPVCGNTWCMLKGTRFEPHFEFFGDFSTHFGVFEGCGEDDPFGMNAPVPLGNGSCC
;
A
#
# COMPACT_ATOMS: atom_id res chain seq x y z
N MET A 1 36.46 13.82 24.94
CA MET A 1 35.26 14.65 25.15
C MET A 1 34.67 15.22 23.84
N ASN A 2 34.88 14.59 22.67
CA ASN A 2 34.40 15.12 21.38
C ASN A 2 33.27 14.33 20.68
N ASN A 3 32.81 13.18 21.21
CA ASN A 3 31.78 12.38 20.52
C ASN A 3 30.33 12.75 20.87
N ALA A 4 30.08 13.65 21.83
CA ALA A 4 28.71 14.03 22.22
C ALA A 4 28.16 15.23 21.42
N ASN A 5 29.02 16.13 20.94
CA ASN A 5 28.58 17.34 20.22
C ASN A 5 28.31 17.10 18.71
N GLU A 6 28.88 16.06 18.10
CA GLU A 6 28.56 15.71 16.70
C GLU A 6 27.20 15.01 16.58
N ALA A 7 26.82 14.18 17.56
CA ALA A 7 25.51 13.52 17.58
C ALA A 7 24.35 14.52 17.78
N VAL A 8 24.50 15.50 18.67
CA VAL A 8 23.47 16.52 18.95
C VAL A 8 23.30 17.50 17.79
N ASN A 9 24.40 17.86 17.10
CA ASN A 9 24.32 18.73 15.92
C ASN A 9 23.80 17.99 14.67
N GLY A 10 24.05 16.69 14.55
CA GLY A 10 23.48 15.86 13.48
C GLY A 10 21.96 15.70 13.59
N ASP A 11 21.44 15.53 14.81
CA ASP A 11 20.02 15.34 15.10
C ASP A 11 19.21 16.64 14.88
N ALA A 12 19.73 17.79 15.34
CA ALA A 12 19.10 19.09 15.09
C ALA A 12 19.08 19.48 13.59
N GLY A 13 20.11 19.11 12.84
CA GLY A 13 20.18 19.34 11.39
C GLY A 13 19.21 18.45 10.59
N ALA A 14 19.03 17.19 11.03
CA ALA A 14 18.07 16.26 10.43
C ALA A 14 16.62 16.67 10.72
N HIS A 15 16.30 17.11 11.94
CA HIS A 15 14.99 17.64 12.30
C HIS A 15 14.62 18.88 11.48
N ALA A 16 15.54 19.85 11.35
CA ALA A 16 15.31 21.04 10.53
C ALA A 16 15.15 20.74 9.02
N ALA A 17 15.71 19.62 8.52
CA ALA A 17 15.50 19.17 7.15
C ALA A 17 14.12 18.51 6.98
N ALA A 18 13.72 17.64 7.92
CA ALA A 18 12.43 16.98 7.91
C ALA A 18 11.27 17.97 8.01
N ASP A 19 11.39 19.00 8.85
CA ASP A 19 10.37 20.05 8.98
C ASP A 19 10.24 20.87 7.69
N ARG A 20 11.36 21.20 7.04
CA ARG A 20 11.33 21.86 5.71
C ARG A 20 10.64 21.00 4.65
N THR A 21 10.88 19.69 4.64
CA THR A 21 10.17 18.78 3.72
C THR A 21 8.67 18.78 3.98
N ARG A 22 8.24 18.70 5.25
CA ARG A 22 6.83 18.74 5.63
C ARG A 22 6.18 20.05 5.24
N ASP A 23 6.83 21.18 5.52
CA ASP A 23 6.34 22.51 5.17
C ASP A 23 6.16 22.67 3.65
N ASN A 24 7.13 22.21 2.86
CA ASN A 24 7.06 22.25 1.40
C ASN A 24 5.88 21.40 0.87
N VAL A 25 5.67 20.20 1.42
CA VAL A 25 4.56 19.33 1.03
C VAL A 25 3.21 19.93 1.45
N ALA A 26 3.11 20.43 2.68
CA ALA A 26 1.90 21.07 3.19
C ALA A 26 1.54 22.33 2.39
N GLU A 27 2.53 23.15 2.02
CA GLU A 27 2.30 24.32 1.16
C GLU A 27 1.90 23.90 -0.25
N TYR A 28 2.58 22.91 -0.84
CA TYR A 28 2.29 22.46 -2.20
C TYR A 28 0.87 21.88 -2.32
N TYR A 29 0.48 20.93 -1.46
CA TYR A 29 -0.84 20.30 -1.50
C TYR A 29 -1.95 21.09 -0.81
N GLY A 30 -1.61 21.98 0.13
CA GLY A 30 -2.57 22.82 0.83
C GLY A 30 -2.92 24.13 0.10
N LYS A 31 -1.96 24.71 -0.64
CA LYS A 31 -2.11 26.06 -1.24
C LYS A 31 -1.83 26.12 -2.74
N VAL A 32 -0.81 25.40 -3.22
CA VAL A 32 -0.35 25.54 -4.62
C VAL A 32 -1.21 24.71 -5.58
N LEU A 33 -1.48 23.45 -5.25
CA LEU A 33 -2.38 22.60 -6.01
C LEU A 33 -3.83 23.05 -5.81
N GLN A 34 -4.51 23.37 -6.92
CA GLN A 34 -5.92 23.75 -6.91
C GLN A 34 -6.79 22.72 -7.65
N LYS A 35 -6.22 21.97 -8.62
CA LYS A 35 -6.89 20.88 -9.36
C LYS A 35 -5.91 19.75 -9.71
N SER A 36 -6.40 18.51 -9.83
CA SER A 36 -5.60 17.35 -10.25
C SER A 36 -5.01 17.46 -11.67
N SER A 37 -5.59 18.30 -12.53
CA SER A 37 -5.07 18.61 -13.86
C SER A 37 -3.76 19.41 -13.87
N ASP A 38 -3.34 19.91 -12.70
CA ASP A 38 -2.12 20.71 -12.58
C ASP A 38 -0.85 19.84 -12.49
N LEU A 39 -1.00 18.51 -12.37
CA LEU A 39 0.08 17.54 -12.33
C LEU A 39 0.71 17.34 -13.72
N LYS A 40 2.04 17.37 -13.80
CA LYS A 40 2.81 17.34 -15.07
C LYS A 40 3.22 15.94 -15.52
N THR A 41 2.79 14.91 -14.80
CA THR A 41 3.12 13.52 -15.04
C THR A 41 1.86 12.66 -15.01
N ASN A 42 1.86 11.51 -15.72
CA ASN A 42 0.80 10.52 -15.55
C ASN A 42 0.97 9.68 -14.27
N ALA A 43 1.92 10.03 -13.39
CA ALA A 43 2.11 9.36 -12.11
C ALA A 43 0.80 9.31 -11.32
N CYS A 44 -0.08 10.30 -11.55
CA CYS A 44 -1.41 10.40 -10.97
C CYS A 44 -2.61 10.11 -11.86
N CYS A 45 -2.36 9.55 -13.05
CA CYS A 45 -3.41 9.16 -13.98
C CYS A 45 -3.31 7.65 -14.24
N THR A 46 -4.17 6.85 -13.61
CA THR A 46 -4.28 5.42 -13.93
C THR A 46 -5.11 5.20 -15.18
N ASP A 47 -4.57 4.48 -16.17
CA ASP A 47 -5.25 4.09 -17.43
C ASP A 47 -6.32 2.98 -17.25
N GLU A 48 -6.60 2.52 -16.03
CA GLU A 48 -7.56 1.45 -15.75
C GLU A 48 -8.99 1.97 -15.55
N GLU A 49 -9.98 1.28 -16.15
CA GLU A 49 -11.38 1.55 -15.86
C GLU A 49 -11.71 1.25 -14.40
N MET A 50 -12.15 2.29 -13.69
CA MET A 50 -12.54 2.17 -12.29
C MET A 50 -13.71 1.18 -12.11
N PRO A 51 -13.62 0.24 -11.14
CA PRO A 51 -14.68 -0.71 -10.84
C PRO A 51 -16.05 -0.05 -10.60
N SER A 52 -17.13 -0.72 -11.03
CA SER A 52 -18.47 -0.13 -11.00
C SER A 52 -19.00 0.17 -9.59
N ASP A 53 -18.65 -0.67 -8.61
CA ASP A 53 -18.99 -0.46 -7.21
C ASP A 53 -18.24 0.72 -6.59
N LEU A 54 -16.97 0.87 -6.93
CA LEU A 54 -16.20 2.04 -6.59
C LEU A 54 -16.78 3.32 -7.23
N LYS A 55 -17.10 3.30 -8.52
CA LYS A 55 -17.79 4.44 -9.18
C LYS A 55 -19.06 4.84 -8.43
N ARG A 56 -19.86 3.87 -7.97
CA ARG A 56 -21.06 4.13 -7.15
C ARG A 56 -20.72 4.74 -5.79
N ALA A 57 -19.69 4.22 -5.11
CA ALA A 57 -19.27 4.75 -3.80
C ALA A 57 -18.82 6.21 -3.90
N LEU A 58 -18.03 6.56 -4.92
CA LEU A 58 -17.57 7.93 -5.16
C LEU A 58 -18.70 8.89 -5.54
N ALA A 59 -19.71 8.41 -6.28
CA ALA A 59 -20.87 9.21 -6.64
C ALA A 59 -21.71 9.67 -5.43
N ASN A 60 -21.50 9.05 -4.25
CA ASN A 60 -22.15 9.45 -3.01
C ASN A 60 -21.34 10.45 -2.18
N ILE A 61 -20.15 10.85 -2.63
CA ILE A 61 -19.27 11.77 -1.91
C ILE A 61 -19.61 13.22 -2.23
N ALA A 62 -19.56 14.09 -1.24
CA ALA A 62 -19.78 15.52 -1.41
C ALA A 62 -18.79 16.16 -2.40
N ASP A 63 -19.28 17.06 -3.26
CA ASP A 63 -18.48 17.70 -4.31
C ASP A 63 -17.23 18.41 -3.78
N GLU A 64 -17.32 19.11 -2.65
CA GLU A 64 -16.18 19.82 -2.05
C GLU A 64 -15.06 18.85 -1.62
N VAL A 65 -15.42 17.65 -1.14
CA VAL A 65 -14.45 16.60 -0.80
C VAL A 65 -13.81 16.02 -2.06
N MET A 66 -14.60 15.82 -3.11
CA MET A 66 -14.12 15.29 -4.40
C MET A 66 -13.18 16.25 -5.12
N ILE A 67 -13.45 17.57 -5.07
CA ILE A 67 -12.64 18.58 -5.77
C ILE A 67 -11.25 18.74 -5.13
N LYS A 68 -11.14 18.55 -3.81
CA LYS A 68 -9.88 18.72 -3.05
C LYS A 68 -9.01 17.44 -3.01
N TYR A 69 -9.15 16.57 -3.99
CA TYR A 69 -8.41 15.31 -4.07
C TYR A 69 -7.23 15.38 -5.04
N TYR A 70 -6.06 14.92 -4.58
CA TYR A 70 -4.80 15.00 -5.33
C TYR A 70 -4.09 13.64 -5.50
N GLY A 71 -4.75 12.53 -5.19
CA GLY A 71 -4.13 11.21 -5.31
C GLY A 71 -4.28 10.58 -6.69
N CYS A 72 -3.57 9.48 -6.89
CA CYS A 72 -3.33 8.87 -8.20
C CYS A 72 -4.33 7.75 -8.57
N GLY A 73 -5.44 7.58 -7.82
CA GLY A 73 -6.42 6.49 -7.98
C GLY A 73 -7.36 6.34 -6.78
N LEU A 74 -8.06 5.21 -6.60
CA LEU A 74 -8.49 4.76 -5.26
C LEU A 74 -7.86 3.40 -5.01
N ILE A 75 -7.42 3.21 -3.79
CA ILE A 75 -6.96 1.94 -3.26
C ILE A 75 -8.13 1.26 -2.53
N ARG A 76 -8.62 0.16 -3.08
CA ARG A 76 -9.73 -0.59 -2.50
C ARG A 76 -9.34 -2.07 -2.30
N PRO A 77 -8.85 -2.43 -1.11
CA PRO A 77 -8.60 -3.82 -0.75
C PRO A 77 -9.90 -4.64 -0.71
N GLU A 78 -9.78 -5.95 -0.85
CA GLU A 78 -10.90 -6.87 -0.76
C GLU A 78 -11.29 -7.17 0.71
N ALA A 79 -12.52 -7.67 0.89
CA ALA A 79 -13.04 -8.17 2.16
C ALA A 79 -12.94 -7.17 3.33
N LEU A 80 -13.56 -5.99 3.19
CA LEU A 80 -13.45 -4.90 4.19
C LEU A 80 -14.59 -4.84 5.22
N GLU A 81 -15.65 -5.62 5.04
CA GLU A 81 -16.86 -5.52 5.86
C GLU A 81 -16.56 -5.68 7.36
N GLY A 82 -17.03 -4.74 8.17
CA GLY A 82 -16.86 -4.73 9.62
C GLY A 82 -15.46 -4.37 10.13
N LEU A 83 -14.50 -4.06 9.26
CA LEU A 83 -13.11 -3.80 9.66
C LEU A 83 -12.84 -2.36 10.07
N THR A 84 -11.76 -2.17 10.83
CA THR A 84 -11.14 -0.86 11.05
C THR A 84 -10.07 -0.61 10.00
N VAL A 85 -10.27 0.42 9.18
CA VAL A 85 -9.34 0.87 8.14
C VAL A 85 -8.69 2.19 8.54
N LEU A 86 -7.40 2.34 8.30
CA LEU A 86 -6.65 3.60 8.46
C LEU A 86 -6.15 4.09 7.11
N ASP A 87 -6.44 5.33 6.76
CA ASP A 87 -5.98 6.01 5.57
C ASP A 87 -4.87 7.02 5.93
N LEU A 88 -3.68 6.83 5.39
CA LEU A 88 -2.51 7.68 5.64
C LEU A 88 -2.42 8.78 4.56
N GLY A 89 -2.46 10.04 4.99
CA GLY A 89 -2.55 11.20 4.11
C GLY A 89 -3.92 11.31 3.45
N CYS A 90 -4.97 11.29 4.28
CA CYS A 90 -6.35 11.19 3.79
C CYS A 90 -6.89 12.44 3.07
N GLY A 91 -6.18 13.58 3.17
CA GLY A 91 -6.64 14.87 2.66
C GLY A 91 -8.04 15.23 3.16
N ALA A 92 -8.90 15.72 2.25
CA ALA A 92 -10.30 16.03 2.53
C ALA A 92 -11.19 14.78 2.80
N GLY A 93 -10.63 13.57 2.75
CA GLY A 93 -11.31 12.34 3.15
C GLY A 93 -12.04 11.60 2.03
N ARG A 94 -11.74 11.86 0.75
CA ARG A 94 -12.36 11.13 -0.38
C ARG A 94 -12.28 9.61 -0.18
N ASP A 95 -11.09 9.11 0.07
CA ASP A 95 -10.82 7.67 0.15
C ASP A 95 -11.44 7.10 1.44
N VAL A 96 -11.34 7.84 2.55
CA VAL A 96 -12.03 7.53 3.81
C VAL A 96 -13.54 7.36 3.61
N TYR A 97 -14.21 8.29 2.94
CA TYR A 97 -15.66 8.23 2.71
C TYR A 97 -16.07 7.16 1.68
N ALA A 98 -15.21 6.86 0.71
CA ALA A 98 -15.43 5.73 -0.19
C ALA A 98 -15.34 4.40 0.58
N LEU A 99 -14.29 4.22 1.38
CA LEU A 99 -14.05 3.02 2.18
C LEU A 99 -15.09 2.84 3.29
N ALA A 100 -15.63 3.93 3.84
CA ALA A 100 -16.71 3.92 4.83
C ALA A 100 -17.94 3.13 4.36
N GLN A 101 -18.25 3.16 3.06
CA GLN A 101 -19.35 2.40 2.48
C GLN A 101 -19.01 0.89 2.35
N PHE A 102 -17.74 0.54 2.14
CA PHE A 102 -17.28 -0.84 2.00
C PHE A 102 -17.10 -1.55 3.35
N VAL A 103 -16.66 -0.83 4.38
CA VAL A 103 -16.59 -1.39 5.75
C VAL A 103 -17.97 -1.51 6.40
N GLY A 104 -18.95 -0.73 5.92
CA GLY A 104 -20.32 -0.72 6.42
C GLY A 104 -20.47 -0.07 7.79
N GLU A 105 -21.69 -0.04 8.31
CA GLU A 105 -22.08 0.65 9.55
C GLU A 105 -21.39 0.10 10.81
N HIS A 106 -20.95 -1.15 10.77
CA HIS A 106 -20.24 -1.81 11.87
C HIS A 106 -18.72 -1.71 11.77
N GLY A 107 -18.19 -1.33 10.61
CA GLY A 107 -16.78 -1.03 10.44
C GLY A 107 -16.43 0.40 10.84
N LYS A 108 -15.17 0.77 10.65
CA LYS A 108 -14.66 2.10 10.98
C LYS A 108 -13.56 2.50 9.99
N VAL A 109 -13.52 3.77 9.60
CA VAL A 109 -12.42 4.31 8.79
C VAL A 109 -11.85 5.55 9.47
N ILE A 110 -10.53 5.55 9.68
CA ILE A 110 -9.80 6.65 10.30
C ILE A 110 -8.91 7.27 9.23
N GLY A 111 -8.98 8.58 9.03
CA GLY A 111 -8.05 9.32 8.19
C GLY A 111 -7.06 10.11 9.04
N VAL A 112 -5.77 10.07 8.69
CA VAL A 112 -4.73 10.93 9.27
C VAL A 112 -4.14 11.81 8.18
N ASP A 113 -4.07 13.12 8.42
CA ASP A 113 -3.42 14.06 7.52
C ASP A 113 -2.73 15.19 8.31
N MET A 114 -1.62 15.70 7.78
CA MET A 114 -0.86 16.78 8.40
C MET A 114 -1.40 18.18 8.08
N THR A 115 -2.41 18.30 7.19
CA THR A 115 -2.94 19.58 6.72
C THR A 115 -4.25 19.89 7.44
N GLU A 116 -4.24 20.88 8.32
CA GLU A 116 -5.41 21.28 9.11
C GLU A 116 -6.59 21.72 8.23
N GLU A 117 -6.33 22.39 7.11
CA GLU A 117 -7.37 22.82 6.17
C GLU A 117 -8.09 21.64 5.51
N GLN A 118 -7.36 20.57 5.20
CA GLN A 118 -7.91 19.35 4.60
C GLN A 118 -8.74 18.57 5.63
N ILE A 119 -8.21 18.41 6.85
CA ILE A 119 -8.93 17.77 7.96
C ILE A 119 -10.22 18.54 8.29
N SER A 120 -10.18 19.87 8.28
CA SER A 120 -11.36 20.70 8.53
C SER A 120 -12.47 20.46 7.49
N VAL A 121 -12.13 20.32 6.21
CA VAL A 121 -13.09 19.96 5.15
C VAL A 121 -13.61 18.55 5.38
N ALA A 122 -12.74 17.60 5.68
CA ALA A 122 -13.13 16.23 5.93
C ALA A 122 -14.15 16.15 7.08
N GLN A 123 -13.87 16.78 8.21
CA GLN A 123 -14.73 16.80 9.39
C GLN A 123 -16.10 17.47 9.15
N LYS A 124 -16.15 18.52 8.32
CA LYS A 124 -17.40 19.22 7.95
C LYS A 124 -18.45 18.27 7.35
N TYR A 125 -18.03 17.25 6.61
CA TYR A 125 -18.93 16.35 5.90
C TYR A 125 -19.22 15.00 6.61
N VAL A 126 -18.77 14.83 7.85
CA VAL A 126 -18.92 13.55 8.59
C VAL A 126 -20.39 13.17 8.73
N LYS A 127 -21.21 14.11 9.21
CA LYS A 127 -22.65 13.89 9.39
C LYS A 127 -23.37 13.73 8.04
N TYR A 128 -23.00 14.53 7.04
CA TYR A 128 -23.57 14.46 5.70
C TYR A 128 -23.41 13.05 5.09
N HIS A 129 -22.19 12.50 5.14
CA HIS A 129 -21.93 11.17 4.57
C HIS A 129 -22.60 10.06 5.37
N ALA A 130 -22.63 10.13 6.71
CA ALA A 130 -23.37 9.16 7.51
C ALA A 130 -24.85 9.10 7.11
N GLU A 131 -25.50 10.26 6.96
CA GLU A 131 -26.89 10.35 6.49
C GLU A 131 -27.05 9.87 5.04
N LYS A 132 -26.14 10.27 4.15
CA LYS A 132 -26.14 9.89 2.73
C LYS A 132 -25.99 8.39 2.53
N PHE A 133 -25.23 7.72 3.38
CA PHE A 133 -25.01 6.27 3.35
C PHE A 133 -26.10 5.49 4.12
N GLY A 134 -26.98 6.18 4.84
CA GLY A 134 -28.06 5.57 5.61
C GLY A 134 -27.60 4.95 6.94
N PHE A 135 -26.47 5.38 7.49
CA PHE A 135 -25.95 4.89 8.77
C PHE A 135 -26.53 5.69 9.94
N ALA A 136 -26.88 5.00 11.03
CA ALA A 136 -27.41 5.62 12.24
C ALA A 136 -26.37 6.49 12.96
N ARG A 137 -25.08 6.21 12.76
CA ARG A 137 -23.96 6.98 13.28
C ARG A 137 -22.83 7.06 12.25
N PRO A 138 -22.00 8.11 12.27
CA PRO A 138 -20.80 8.14 11.46
C PRO A 138 -19.86 6.99 11.84
N ASN A 139 -19.26 6.37 10.83
CA ASN A 139 -18.20 5.37 10.96
C ASN A 139 -16.83 5.92 10.52
N THR A 140 -16.72 7.24 10.31
CA THR A 140 -15.49 7.91 9.92
C THR A 140 -14.94 8.81 11.04
N GLU A 141 -13.61 8.82 11.19
CA GLU A 141 -12.86 9.72 12.08
C GLU A 141 -11.72 10.38 11.31
N PHE A 142 -11.44 11.65 11.57
CA PHE A 142 -10.36 12.40 10.93
C PHE A 142 -9.46 13.03 11.99
N ARG A 143 -8.16 12.79 11.88
CA ARG A 143 -7.16 13.20 12.86
C ARG A 143 -6.06 14.00 12.17
N HIS A 144 -5.75 15.14 12.77
CA HIS A 144 -4.60 15.92 12.36
C HIS A 144 -3.33 15.32 12.97
N GLY A 145 -2.34 15.00 12.14
CA GLY A 145 -1.10 14.39 12.60
C GLY A 145 -0.18 13.94 11.48
N PHE A 146 0.99 13.46 11.88
CA PHE A 146 2.03 12.98 10.97
C PHE A 146 1.97 11.45 10.84
N ILE A 147 2.15 10.95 9.62
CA ILE A 147 2.09 9.50 9.35
C ILE A 147 3.30 8.74 9.91
N GLU A 148 4.39 9.46 10.23
CA GLU A 148 5.56 8.94 10.95
C GLU A 148 5.33 8.81 12.46
N ARG A 149 4.24 9.39 12.98
CA ARG A 149 3.98 9.56 14.42
C ARG A 149 2.50 9.30 14.74
N LEU A 150 2.02 8.13 14.34
CA LEU A 150 0.61 7.75 14.50
C LEU A 150 0.17 7.65 15.97
N ASP A 151 1.10 7.39 16.88
CA ASP A 151 0.88 7.43 18.33
C ASP A 151 0.52 8.84 18.82
N GLU A 152 1.18 9.88 18.31
CA GLU A 152 0.83 11.28 18.62
C GLU A 152 -0.57 11.64 18.07
N ALA A 153 -0.96 11.04 16.94
CA ALA A 153 -2.32 11.11 16.40
C ALA A 153 -3.34 10.21 17.15
N GLY A 154 -2.92 9.56 18.25
CA GLY A 154 -3.75 8.72 19.10
C GLY A 154 -4.14 7.36 18.50
N ILE A 155 -3.40 6.87 17.50
CA ILE A 155 -3.62 5.55 16.93
C ILE A 155 -2.89 4.51 17.79
N GLU A 156 -3.69 3.70 18.47
CA GLU A 156 -3.21 2.67 19.37
C GLU A 156 -2.53 1.52 18.62
N SER A 157 -1.61 0.84 19.30
CA SER A 157 -0.97 -0.37 18.77
C SER A 157 -2.02 -1.46 18.55
N GLU A 158 -1.86 -2.24 17.49
CA GLU A 158 -2.73 -3.38 17.16
C GLU A 158 -4.24 -3.04 17.16
N SER A 159 -4.58 -1.86 16.65
CA SER A 159 -5.96 -1.35 16.62
C SER A 159 -6.60 -1.36 15.23
N VAL A 160 -5.79 -1.50 14.18
CA VAL A 160 -6.21 -1.39 12.77
C VAL A 160 -6.12 -2.73 12.07
N ASP A 161 -7.12 -3.07 11.25
CA ASP A 161 -7.14 -4.29 10.44
C ASP A 161 -6.46 -4.07 9.08
N VAL A 162 -6.72 -2.91 8.44
CA VAL A 162 -6.16 -2.56 7.13
C VAL A 162 -5.68 -1.12 7.10
N ILE A 163 -4.46 -0.90 6.59
CA ILE A 163 -3.94 0.42 6.27
C ILE A 163 -4.00 0.62 4.75
N VAL A 164 -4.47 1.78 4.32
CA VAL A 164 -4.38 2.24 2.93
C VAL A 164 -3.59 3.55 2.86
N SER A 165 -2.97 3.80 1.71
CA SER A 165 -2.21 5.03 1.44
C SER A 165 -1.96 5.17 -0.05
N ASN A 166 -2.20 6.35 -0.62
CA ASN A 166 -2.06 6.58 -2.06
C ASN A 166 -1.06 7.69 -2.38
N CYS A 167 0.16 7.31 -2.78
CA CYS A 167 1.25 8.22 -3.18
C CYS A 167 1.71 9.21 -2.10
N VAL A 168 1.55 8.85 -0.82
CA VAL A 168 1.95 9.71 0.32
C VAL A 168 3.24 9.25 0.99
N VAL A 169 3.56 7.94 1.00
CA VAL A 169 4.73 7.41 1.71
C VAL A 169 6.02 8.00 1.16
N ASN A 170 6.09 8.22 -0.16
CA ASN A 170 7.24 8.87 -0.78
C ASN A 170 7.48 10.33 -0.38
N LEU A 171 6.43 11.03 0.04
CA LEU A 171 6.51 12.41 0.53
C LEU A 171 7.04 12.50 1.98
N SER A 172 7.03 11.37 2.69
CA SER A 172 7.58 11.31 4.05
C SER A 172 9.10 11.54 4.06
N PRO A 173 9.61 12.41 4.96
CA PRO A 173 11.04 12.54 5.22
C PRO A 173 11.62 11.32 5.94
N ASP A 174 10.80 10.51 6.63
CA ASP A 174 11.23 9.31 7.34
C ASP A 174 10.33 8.11 7.03
N LYS A 175 10.64 7.48 5.90
CA LYS A 175 9.92 6.29 5.39
C LYS A 175 10.06 5.09 6.32
N ARG A 176 11.14 5.00 7.09
CA ARG A 176 11.32 3.94 8.09
C ARG A 176 10.28 4.09 9.18
N ALA A 177 10.17 5.29 9.75
CA ALA A 177 9.20 5.58 10.80
C ALA A 177 7.75 5.32 10.33
N VAL A 178 7.41 5.64 9.08
CA VAL A 178 6.09 5.29 8.51
C VAL A 178 5.83 3.79 8.54
N LEU A 179 6.77 2.96 8.06
CA LEU A 179 6.58 1.50 8.05
C LEU A 179 6.59 0.92 9.48
N GLU A 180 7.41 1.43 10.38
CA GLU A 180 7.41 1.01 11.80
C GLU A 180 6.08 1.34 12.50
N GLN A 181 5.54 2.53 12.28
CA GLN A 181 4.22 2.91 12.80
C GLN A 181 3.10 2.08 12.18
N ALA A 182 3.15 1.84 10.87
CA ALA A 182 2.20 0.98 10.18
C ALA A 182 2.21 -0.44 10.77
N TYR A 183 3.39 -1.03 10.97
CA TYR A 183 3.53 -2.34 11.60
C TYR A 183 3.01 -2.36 13.04
N ARG A 184 3.28 -1.30 13.82
CA ARG A 184 2.83 -1.16 15.21
C ARG A 184 1.31 -1.11 15.33
N VAL A 185 0.64 -0.30 14.51
CA VAL A 185 -0.81 -0.07 14.62
C VAL A 185 -1.65 -1.20 14.01
N LEU A 186 -1.09 -1.98 13.09
CA LEU A 186 -1.75 -3.17 12.53
C LEU A 186 -1.91 -4.25 13.60
N LYS A 187 -3.09 -4.86 13.65
CA LYS A 187 -3.32 -6.12 14.37
C LYS A 187 -2.51 -7.25 13.73
N GLN A 188 -2.26 -8.33 14.49
CA GLN A 188 -1.77 -9.57 13.88
C GLN A 188 -2.79 -10.08 12.85
N GLY A 189 -2.29 -10.42 11.66
CA GLY A 189 -3.12 -10.74 10.49
C GLY A 189 -3.62 -9.51 9.72
N GLY A 190 -3.27 -8.30 10.16
CA GLY A 190 -3.57 -7.05 9.48
C GLY A 190 -2.70 -6.82 8.25
N GLU A 191 -3.09 -5.85 7.43
CA GLU A 191 -2.46 -5.60 6.13
C GLU A 191 -2.28 -4.11 5.85
N MET A 192 -1.11 -3.70 5.37
CA MET A 192 -0.93 -2.42 4.69
C MET A 192 -1.01 -2.65 3.17
N TYR A 193 -2.06 -2.12 2.55
CA TYR A 193 -2.33 -2.21 1.13
C TYR A 193 -2.27 -0.80 0.53
N PHE A 194 -1.22 -0.48 -0.21
CA PHE A 194 -0.92 0.90 -0.59
C PHE A 194 -0.31 0.98 -1.99
N SER A 195 -0.44 2.15 -2.64
CA SER A 195 0.16 2.41 -3.94
C SER A 195 1.15 3.55 -3.82
N ASP A 196 2.31 3.39 -4.44
CA ASP A 196 3.30 4.46 -4.50
C ASP A 196 4.21 4.32 -5.75
N VAL A 197 5.02 5.34 -5.97
CA VAL A 197 6.01 5.41 -7.05
C VAL A 197 7.32 4.76 -6.64
N TYR A 198 7.89 3.93 -7.49
CA TYR A 198 9.19 3.31 -7.26
C TYR A 198 10.12 3.54 -8.43
N ALA A 199 11.41 3.69 -8.13
CA ALA A 199 12.44 3.81 -9.14
C ALA A 199 13.13 2.46 -9.37
N LEU A 200 13.52 2.18 -10.61
CA LEU A 200 14.33 0.99 -10.94
C LEU A 200 15.81 1.14 -10.57
N ARG A 201 16.21 2.30 -10.07
CA ARG A 201 17.55 2.62 -9.56
C ARG A 201 17.46 3.76 -8.54
N ARG A 202 18.48 3.93 -7.71
CA ARG A 202 18.53 5.03 -6.72
C ARG A 202 18.52 6.38 -7.43
N VAL A 203 17.65 7.27 -6.97
CA VAL A 203 17.59 8.67 -7.42
C VAL A 203 18.80 9.43 -6.85
N PRO A 204 19.58 10.16 -7.67
CA PRO A 204 20.68 11.00 -7.20
C PRO A 204 20.21 12.07 -6.19
N LYS A 205 21.04 12.39 -5.20
CA LYS A 205 20.72 13.38 -4.14
C LYS A 205 20.31 14.75 -4.70
N GLU A 206 20.99 15.20 -5.76
CA GLU A 206 20.72 16.47 -6.44
C GLU A 206 19.28 16.55 -7.00
N LEU A 207 18.72 15.41 -7.42
CA LEU A 207 17.33 15.33 -7.86
C LEU A 207 16.37 15.17 -6.67
N ALA A 208 16.78 14.44 -5.62
CA ALA A 208 16.01 14.27 -4.38
C ALA A 208 15.70 15.60 -3.67
N GLU A 209 16.60 16.58 -3.77
CA GLU A 209 16.44 17.91 -3.18
C GLU A 209 15.68 18.90 -4.09
N ASP A 210 15.28 18.49 -5.31
CA ASP A 210 14.52 19.36 -6.19
C ASP A 210 13.03 19.45 -5.79
N PRO A 211 12.51 20.64 -5.49
CA PRO A 211 11.16 20.81 -4.98
C PRO A 211 10.06 20.48 -6.02
N VAL A 212 10.34 20.65 -7.32
CA VAL A 212 9.38 20.35 -8.39
C VAL A 212 9.26 18.84 -8.60
N LEU A 213 10.40 18.13 -8.68
CA LEU A 213 10.41 16.67 -8.79
C LEU A 213 9.89 16.00 -7.52
N PHE A 214 10.05 16.66 -6.37
CA PHE A 214 9.53 16.16 -5.10
C PHE A 214 8.01 16.27 -5.03
N GLY A 215 7.43 17.40 -5.45
CA GLY A 215 5.97 17.58 -5.54
C GLY A 215 5.28 16.63 -6.54
N GLU A 216 6.01 16.14 -7.54
CA GLU A 216 5.52 15.13 -8.50
C GLU A 216 5.73 13.67 -8.01
N CYS A 217 6.11 13.47 -6.74
CA CYS A 217 6.43 12.16 -6.13
C CYS A 217 7.54 11.36 -6.83
N LEU A 218 8.33 11.98 -7.72
CA LEU A 218 9.39 11.30 -8.47
C LEU A 218 10.70 11.25 -7.70
N SER A 219 11.11 12.38 -7.11
CA SER A 219 12.44 12.46 -6.50
C SER A 219 12.54 11.78 -5.14
N GLY A 220 11.41 11.67 -4.43
CA GLY A 220 11.28 10.91 -3.18
C GLY A 220 11.13 9.40 -3.39
N ALA A 221 10.99 8.93 -4.63
CA ALA A 221 10.74 7.52 -4.95
C ALA A 221 11.93 6.64 -4.55
N LEU A 222 11.67 5.64 -3.71
CA LEU A 222 12.68 4.65 -3.36
C LEU A 222 13.04 3.76 -4.55
N TYR A 223 14.31 3.37 -4.60
CA TYR A 223 14.69 2.20 -5.36
C TYR A 223 13.94 0.98 -4.79
N TYR A 224 13.27 0.20 -5.63
CA TYR A 224 12.37 -0.86 -5.16
C TYR A 224 13.06 -1.86 -4.22
N ASN A 225 14.33 -2.25 -4.45
CA ASN A 225 15.04 -3.15 -3.55
C ASN A 225 15.44 -2.51 -2.21
N ASP A 226 15.63 -1.18 -2.16
CA ASP A 226 15.84 -0.50 -0.89
C ASP A 226 14.52 -0.45 -0.10
N PHE A 227 13.38 -0.30 -0.79
CA PHE A 227 12.05 -0.44 -0.17
C PHE A 227 11.81 -1.85 0.39
N LEU A 228 12.08 -2.90 -0.40
CA LEU A 228 11.90 -4.29 0.06
C LEU A 228 12.76 -4.55 1.30
N ARG A 229 14.03 -4.12 1.29
CA ARG A 229 14.90 -4.23 2.47
C ARG A 229 14.30 -3.52 3.68
N LEU A 230 13.82 -2.28 3.50
CA LEU A 230 13.23 -1.50 4.58
C LEU A 230 11.96 -2.17 5.13
N ALA A 231 11.11 -2.72 4.26
CA ALA A 231 9.92 -3.46 4.66
C ALA A 231 10.29 -4.69 5.52
N HIS A 232 11.32 -5.44 5.11
CA HIS A 232 11.79 -6.60 5.87
C HIS A 232 12.35 -6.20 7.24
N GLU A 233 13.17 -5.15 7.29
CA GLU A 233 13.76 -4.62 8.53
C GLU A 233 12.71 -4.10 9.52
N THR A 234 11.54 -3.70 9.03
CA THR A 234 10.41 -3.22 9.86
C THR A 234 9.41 -4.33 10.21
N GLY A 235 9.65 -5.56 9.75
CA GLY A 235 8.87 -6.75 10.10
C GLY A 235 7.89 -7.23 9.03
N PHE A 236 7.75 -6.52 7.90
CA PHE A 236 6.99 -7.00 6.75
C PHE A 236 7.84 -7.95 5.90
N LEU A 237 7.74 -9.24 6.20
CA LEU A 237 8.70 -10.26 5.73
C LEU A 237 8.49 -10.73 4.28
N ASP A 238 7.30 -10.55 3.71
CA ASP A 238 6.97 -10.96 2.33
C ASP A 238 6.08 -9.91 1.63
N PRO A 239 6.65 -8.79 1.16
CA PRO A 239 5.93 -7.79 0.36
C PRO A 239 5.42 -8.36 -0.98
N ARG A 240 4.13 -8.20 -1.27
CA ARG A 240 3.53 -8.68 -2.53
C ARG A 240 3.10 -7.56 -3.47
N VAL A 241 3.47 -7.67 -4.74
CA VAL A 241 3.04 -6.76 -5.80
C VAL A 241 1.66 -7.15 -6.28
N VAL A 242 0.65 -6.30 -6.05
CA VAL A 242 -0.72 -6.57 -6.52
C VAL A 242 -0.89 -6.15 -7.96
N LYS A 243 -0.40 -4.96 -8.29
CA LYS A 243 -0.37 -4.44 -9.65
C LYS A 243 0.77 -3.45 -9.81
N SER A 244 1.20 -3.26 -11.05
CA SER A 244 2.24 -2.28 -11.39
C SER A 244 2.03 -1.73 -12.79
N SER A 245 2.27 -0.43 -12.98
CA SER A 245 2.25 0.22 -14.28
C SER A 245 3.46 1.13 -14.47
N PRO A 246 4.10 1.15 -15.66
CA PRO A 246 5.15 2.12 -15.95
C PRO A 246 4.61 3.55 -15.86
N ILE A 247 5.39 4.48 -15.31
CA ILE A 247 5.09 5.91 -15.33
C ILE A 247 5.82 6.54 -16.52
N THR A 248 5.09 7.32 -17.30
CA THR A 248 5.63 8.08 -18.44
C THR A 248 5.68 9.56 -18.10
N ILE A 249 6.83 10.18 -18.34
CA ILE A 249 7.03 11.60 -18.10
C ILE A 249 6.84 12.31 -19.45
N GLU A 250 5.75 13.06 -19.56
CA GLU A 250 5.39 13.78 -20.80
C GLU A 250 6.03 15.18 -20.89
N ASN A 251 6.72 15.60 -19.84
CA ASN A 251 7.42 16.87 -19.79
C ASN A 251 8.90 16.69 -20.17
N ASP A 252 9.30 17.23 -21.32
CA ASP A 252 10.68 17.11 -21.84
C ASP A 252 11.75 17.65 -20.89
N GLU A 253 11.46 18.72 -20.14
CA GLU A 253 12.39 19.28 -19.16
C GLU A 253 12.59 18.32 -17.97
N ILE A 254 11.51 17.77 -17.43
CA ILE A 254 11.57 16.76 -16.37
C ILE A 254 12.29 15.50 -16.88
N GLN A 255 11.96 15.03 -18.09
CA GLN A 255 12.56 13.86 -18.71
C GLN A 255 14.07 14.03 -18.90
N ALA A 256 14.53 15.20 -19.35
CA ALA A 256 15.95 15.51 -19.50
C ALA A 256 16.69 15.48 -18.15
N ARG A 257 16.02 15.91 -17.06
CA ARG A 257 16.61 15.95 -15.72
C ARG A 257 16.69 14.57 -15.06
N VAL A 258 15.64 13.75 -15.16
CA VAL A 258 15.64 12.39 -14.60
C VAL A 258 16.49 11.41 -15.42
N GLY A 259 16.76 11.76 -16.68
CA GLY A 259 17.60 10.97 -17.58
C GLY A 259 17.07 9.56 -17.79
N ALA A 260 17.87 8.54 -17.47
CA ALA A 260 17.55 7.13 -17.67
C ALA A 260 16.85 6.47 -16.46
N ILE A 261 16.42 7.24 -15.46
CA ILE A 261 15.65 6.71 -14.34
C ILE A 261 14.26 6.35 -14.87
N ARG A 262 13.85 5.10 -14.63
CA ARG A 262 12.52 4.60 -14.95
C ARG A 262 11.74 4.48 -13.66
N PHE A 263 10.50 4.96 -13.71
CA PHE A 263 9.57 4.93 -12.59
C PHE A 263 8.42 3.96 -12.88
N VAL A 264 7.91 3.35 -11.83
CA VAL A 264 6.78 2.42 -11.87
C VAL A 264 5.86 2.75 -10.71
N SER A 265 4.56 2.86 -10.98
CA SER A 265 3.54 2.89 -9.94
C SER A 265 3.29 1.45 -9.51
N VAL A 266 3.36 1.15 -8.22
CA VAL A 266 3.17 -0.20 -7.70
C VAL A 266 2.19 -0.17 -6.54
N THR A 267 1.17 -1.01 -6.60
CA THR A 267 0.35 -1.34 -5.44
C THR A 267 0.97 -2.54 -4.74
N TYR A 268 1.40 -2.34 -3.51
CA TYR A 268 1.88 -3.40 -2.63
C TYR A 268 0.81 -3.81 -1.63
N ARG A 269 0.89 -5.07 -1.19
CA ARG A 269 0.31 -5.52 0.07
C ARG A 269 1.38 -6.09 0.99
N LEU A 270 1.36 -5.64 2.24
CA LEU A 270 2.28 -6.02 3.30
C LEU A 270 1.49 -6.58 4.47
N PHE A 271 1.64 -7.87 4.78
CA PHE A 271 0.94 -8.49 5.91
C PHE A 271 1.77 -8.43 7.19
N LYS A 272 1.11 -8.13 8.31
CA LYS A 272 1.67 -8.31 9.65
C LYS A 272 1.41 -9.74 10.12
N LEU A 273 2.31 -10.66 9.77
CA LEU A 273 2.24 -12.07 10.13
C LEU A 273 3.59 -12.57 10.63
N GLY A 274 3.57 -13.30 11.75
CA GLY A 274 4.73 -14.06 12.20
C GLY A 274 4.90 -15.34 11.40
N GLY A 275 6.15 -15.82 11.30
CA GLY A 275 6.45 -17.12 10.67
C GLY A 275 6.42 -17.12 9.14
N LEU A 276 6.35 -15.95 8.50
CA LEU A 276 6.63 -15.83 7.07
C LEU A 276 8.13 -15.99 6.82
N GLU A 277 8.47 -16.78 5.82
CA GLU A 277 9.84 -17.04 5.40
C GLU A 277 10.25 -16.04 4.31
N HIS A 278 11.55 -15.79 4.14
CA HIS A 278 12.01 -14.90 3.06
C HIS A 278 11.83 -15.51 1.67
N LEU A 279 11.86 -16.85 1.60
CA LEU A 279 11.65 -17.62 0.39
C LEU A 279 10.26 -18.25 0.40
N CYS A 280 9.74 -18.52 -0.79
CA CYS A 280 8.50 -19.25 -0.95
C CYS A 280 8.79 -20.75 -0.84
N GLU A 281 8.60 -21.31 0.34
CA GLU A 281 8.81 -22.73 0.60
C GLU A 281 7.56 -23.58 0.28
N ASP A 282 7.78 -24.79 -0.21
CA ASP A 282 6.76 -25.77 -0.55
C ASP A 282 6.56 -26.79 0.58
N TYR A 283 5.31 -26.90 1.02
CA TYR A 283 4.85 -27.88 1.99
C TYR A 283 3.71 -28.77 1.42
N GLY A 284 3.51 -28.76 0.11
CA GLY A 284 2.45 -29.52 -0.57
C GLY A 284 1.05 -28.95 -0.32
N GLN A 285 0.96 -27.65 -0.07
CA GLN A 285 -0.26 -26.98 0.34
C GLN A 285 -1.08 -26.51 -0.87
N ALA A 286 -2.40 -26.48 -0.68
CA ALA A 286 -3.31 -25.92 -1.65
C ALA A 286 -4.50 -25.23 -0.97
N VAL A 287 -5.14 -24.33 -1.69
CA VAL A 287 -6.34 -23.63 -1.25
C VAL A 287 -7.44 -23.72 -2.28
N ARG A 288 -8.69 -23.51 -1.84
CA ARG A 288 -9.84 -23.34 -2.73
C ARG A 288 -10.62 -22.11 -2.32
N TYR A 289 -10.75 -21.15 -3.23
CA TYR A 289 -11.56 -19.96 -3.00
C TYR A 289 -13.05 -20.31 -3.07
N LYS A 290 -13.83 -19.85 -2.09
CA LYS A 290 -15.28 -20.15 -1.98
C LYS A 290 -16.17 -19.21 -2.79
N GLY A 291 -15.65 -18.12 -3.36
CA GLY A 291 -16.46 -17.13 -4.09
C GLY A 291 -17.28 -16.21 -3.20
N THR A 292 -16.93 -16.12 -1.90
CA THR A 292 -17.76 -15.47 -0.89
C THR A 292 -17.41 -14.01 -0.60
N ILE A 293 -16.34 -13.47 -1.20
CA ILE A 293 -16.00 -12.05 -1.04
C ILE A 293 -16.93 -11.22 -1.92
N ALA A 294 -17.61 -10.25 -1.32
CA ALA A 294 -18.51 -9.35 -2.04
C ALA A 294 -17.80 -8.60 -3.17
N GLY A 295 -18.36 -8.66 -4.38
CA GLY A 295 -17.77 -8.08 -5.59
C GLY A 295 -16.79 -8.99 -6.32
N PHE A 296 -16.38 -10.12 -5.71
CA PHE A 296 -15.39 -11.05 -6.28
C PHE A 296 -15.91 -12.50 -6.32
N PRO A 297 -17.08 -12.80 -6.92
CA PRO A 297 -17.70 -14.13 -6.83
C PRO A 297 -17.02 -15.20 -7.70
N HIS A 298 -16.16 -14.81 -8.65
CA HIS A 298 -15.59 -15.73 -9.63
C HIS A 298 -14.08 -15.95 -9.45
N MET A 299 -13.38 -14.94 -8.97
CA MET A 299 -11.93 -14.97 -8.83
C MET A 299 -11.48 -14.03 -7.72
N PHE A 300 -10.54 -14.47 -6.91
CA PHE A 300 -9.79 -13.64 -5.98
C PHE A 300 -8.35 -13.51 -6.46
N LYS A 301 -7.82 -12.28 -6.50
CA LYS A 301 -6.43 -12.02 -6.81
C LYS A 301 -5.71 -11.60 -5.54
N LEU A 302 -4.82 -12.47 -5.02
CA LEU A 302 -3.99 -12.09 -3.89
C LEU A 302 -2.89 -11.12 -4.34
N ASP A 303 -2.27 -11.38 -5.49
CA ASP A 303 -1.24 -10.52 -6.05
C ASP A 303 -1.17 -10.73 -7.56
N ASN A 304 -0.13 -10.22 -8.23
CA ASN A 304 0.06 -10.36 -9.67
C ASN A 304 0.41 -11.80 -10.11
N HIS A 305 0.65 -12.73 -9.18
CA HIS A 305 0.96 -14.15 -9.46
C HIS A 305 -0.19 -15.10 -9.06
N HIS A 306 -1.03 -14.72 -8.09
CA HIS A 306 -2.04 -15.58 -7.49
C HIS A 306 -3.47 -15.16 -7.86
N ALA A 307 -3.93 -15.60 -9.03
CA ALA A 307 -5.31 -15.47 -9.48
C ALA A 307 -6.09 -16.78 -9.23
N ILE A 308 -6.90 -16.83 -8.18
CA ILE A 308 -7.54 -18.04 -7.66
C ILE A 308 -9.01 -18.06 -8.07
N GLU A 309 -9.37 -18.98 -8.97
CA GLU A 309 -10.74 -19.19 -9.43
C GLU A 309 -11.61 -19.84 -8.35
N THR A 310 -12.88 -19.45 -8.30
CA THR A 310 -13.85 -20.00 -7.35
C THR A 310 -14.08 -21.49 -7.60
N GLY A 311 -13.99 -22.29 -6.53
CA GLY A 311 -14.20 -23.74 -6.58
C GLY A 311 -13.01 -24.55 -7.13
N LYS A 312 -11.96 -23.90 -7.64
CA LYS A 312 -10.75 -24.57 -8.15
C LYS A 312 -9.73 -24.75 -7.03
N ILE A 313 -9.13 -25.94 -6.93
CA ILE A 313 -7.98 -26.18 -6.06
C ILE A 313 -6.76 -25.49 -6.70
N PHE A 314 -6.06 -24.69 -5.91
CA PHE A 314 -4.92 -23.88 -6.33
C PHE A 314 -3.73 -24.15 -5.39
N PRO A 315 -2.62 -24.74 -5.89
CA PRO A 315 -1.41 -24.96 -5.11
C PRO A 315 -0.79 -23.64 -4.64
N VAL A 316 -0.26 -23.59 -3.42
CA VAL A 316 0.34 -22.39 -2.85
C VAL A 316 1.56 -22.72 -2.00
N CYS A 317 2.51 -21.79 -1.93
CA CYS A 317 3.62 -21.86 -0.98
C CYS A 317 3.16 -21.60 0.46
N GLY A 318 4.03 -21.91 1.42
CA GLY A 318 3.80 -21.71 2.86
C GLY A 318 3.38 -20.29 3.22
N ASN A 319 4.07 -19.28 2.68
CA ASN A 319 3.72 -17.88 2.93
C ASN A 319 2.32 -17.53 2.43
N THR A 320 1.98 -17.89 1.19
CA THR A 320 0.65 -17.62 0.63
C THR A 320 -0.44 -18.32 1.44
N TRP A 321 -0.20 -19.56 1.89
CA TRP A 321 -1.12 -20.26 2.78
C TRP A 321 -1.31 -19.50 4.10
N CYS A 322 -0.23 -19.02 4.73
CA CYS A 322 -0.27 -18.20 5.94
C CYS A 322 -1.01 -16.87 5.72
N MET A 323 -0.80 -16.19 4.59
CA MET A 323 -1.50 -14.95 4.24
C MET A 323 -3.00 -15.17 4.08
N LEU A 324 -3.43 -16.29 3.51
CA LEU A 324 -4.85 -16.59 3.34
C LEU A 324 -5.48 -17.09 4.64
N LYS A 325 -4.76 -17.88 5.44
CA LYS A 325 -5.30 -18.50 6.67
C LYS A 325 -5.20 -17.61 7.91
N GLY A 326 -4.14 -16.82 8.02
CA GLY A 326 -3.85 -16.00 9.19
C GLY A 326 -4.47 -14.61 9.17
N THR A 327 -5.37 -14.33 8.23
CA THR A 327 -5.91 -12.99 8.00
C THR A 327 -7.42 -13.03 7.80
N ARG A 328 -8.03 -11.87 7.56
CA ARG A 328 -9.44 -11.72 7.21
C ARG A 328 -9.91 -12.57 6.02
N PHE A 329 -9.00 -13.12 5.22
CA PHE A 329 -9.34 -13.97 4.09
C PHE A 329 -9.75 -15.39 4.48
N GLU A 330 -9.38 -15.88 5.68
CA GLU A 330 -9.59 -17.27 6.11
C GLU A 330 -11.02 -17.79 5.88
N PRO A 331 -12.09 -17.05 6.25
CA PRO A 331 -13.46 -17.54 6.09
C PRO A 331 -13.82 -17.84 4.63
N HIS A 332 -13.13 -17.21 3.68
CA HIS A 332 -13.40 -17.28 2.25
C HIS A 332 -12.63 -18.39 1.52
N PHE A 333 -11.78 -19.14 2.23
CA PHE A 333 -10.97 -20.20 1.66
C PHE A 333 -11.18 -21.54 2.37
N GLU A 334 -10.98 -22.61 1.62
CA GLU A 334 -10.70 -23.93 2.16
C GLU A 334 -9.22 -24.23 2.00
N PHE A 335 -8.65 -24.99 2.94
CA PHE A 335 -7.22 -25.23 3.05
C PHE A 335 -6.93 -26.73 3.03
N PHE A 336 -5.92 -27.13 2.28
CA PHE A 336 -5.46 -28.51 2.12
C PHE A 336 -3.97 -28.58 2.42
N GLY A 337 -3.54 -29.66 3.08
CA GLY A 337 -2.17 -29.82 3.55
C GLY A 337 -1.88 -29.12 4.88
N ASP A 338 -0.66 -29.30 5.37
CA ASP A 338 -0.12 -28.71 6.59
C ASP A 338 1.38 -28.41 6.40
N PHE A 339 2.12 -28.16 7.49
CA PHE A 339 3.57 -27.90 7.46
C PHE A 339 4.41 -29.12 7.89
N SER A 340 3.85 -30.34 7.88
CA SER A 340 4.53 -31.53 8.41
C SER A 340 5.68 -32.03 7.53
N THR A 341 5.65 -31.74 6.23
CA THR A 341 6.64 -32.20 5.25
C THR A 341 7.07 -31.04 4.36
N HIS A 342 8.37 -30.75 4.31
CA HIS A 342 8.96 -29.73 3.45
C HIS A 342 9.46 -30.38 2.15
N PHE A 343 9.15 -29.77 1.01
CA PHE A 343 9.49 -30.26 -0.33
C PHE A 343 10.56 -29.40 -1.03
N GLY A 344 11.06 -28.34 -0.38
CA GLY A 344 12.01 -27.39 -0.96
C GLY A 344 11.33 -26.09 -1.40
N VAL A 345 11.95 -25.37 -2.34
CA VAL A 345 11.43 -24.11 -2.88
C VAL A 345 10.22 -24.38 -3.77
N PHE A 346 9.16 -23.59 -3.60
CA PHE A 346 7.94 -23.68 -4.38
C PHE A 346 8.19 -23.34 -5.86
N GLU A 347 7.62 -24.15 -6.75
CA GLU A 347 7.82 -24.03 -8.20
C GLU A 347 7.39 -22.64 -8.71
N GLY A 348 8.26 -21.99 -9.49
CA GLY A 348 7.99 -20.67 -10.07
C GLY A 348 8.31 -19.47 -9.17
N CYS A 349 8.85 -19.68 -7.97
CA CYS A 349 9.24 -18.60 -7.05
C CYS A 349 10.65 -18.04 -7.26
N GLY A 350 11.32 -18.40 -8.37
CA GLY A 350 12.40 -17.58 -8.94
C GLY A 350 13.80 -17.75 -8.35
N GLU A 351 14.04 -18.72 -7.45
CA GLU A 351 15.40 -19.15 -7.13
C GLU A 351 15.67 -20.48 -7.83
N ASP A 352 16.55 -20.44 -8.85
CA ASP A 352 17.13 -21.65 -9.42
C ASP A 352 17.94 -22.37 -8.33
N ASP A 353 17.73 -23.68 -8.18
CA ASP A 353 18.49 -24.51 -7.26
C ASP A 353 20.00 -24.28 -7.48
N PRO A 354 20.75 -23.77 -6.48
CA PRO A 354 22.16 -23.43 -6.63
C PRO A 354 23.04 -24.64 -6.96
N PHE A 355 22.52 -25.86 -6.79
CA PHE A 355 23.20 -27.11 -7.10
C PHE A 355 22.71 -27.77 -8.39
N GLY A 356 21.66 -27.23 -9.05
CA GLY A 356 21.11 -27.74 -10.31
C GLY A 356 20.58 -29.18 -10.25
N MET A 357 20.26 -29.68 -9.06
CA MET A 357 19.77 -31.04 -8.84
C MET A 357 18.26 -31.17 -9.02
N ASN A 358 17.52 -30.07 -8.85
CA ASN A 358 16.07 -30.00 -9.03
C ASN A 358 15.63 -29.65 -10.46
N ALA A 359 16.53 -29.70 -11.45
CA ALA A 359 16.14 -29.57 -12.85
C ALA A 359 15.11 -30.66 -13.21
N PRO A 360 14.01 -30.34 -13.93
CA PRO A 360 13.06 -31.34 -14.34
C PRO A 360 13.81 -32.44 -15.10
N VAL A 361 13.72 -33.67 -14.61
CA VAL A 361 14.26 -34.85 -15.30
C VAL A 361 13.73 -34.78 -16.72
N PRO A 362 14.57 -34.66 -17.76
CA PRO A 362 14.08 -34.65 -19.12
C PRO A 362 13.30 -35.96 -19.28
N LEU A 363 12.00 -35.84 -19.55
CA LEU A 363 11.19 -36.94 -20.02
C LEU A 363 11.92 -37.44 -21.26
N GLY A 364 12.68 -38.53 -21.08
CA GLY A 364 13.41 -39.14 -22.17
C GLY A 364 12.39 -39.38 -23.27
N ASN A 365 12.66 -38.82 -24.45
CA ASN A 365 12.00 -39.27 -25.66
C ASN A 365 12.32 -40.75 -25.81
N GLY A 366 11.49 -41.59 -25.20
CA GLY A 366 11.41 -43.00 -25.47
C GLY A 366 10.95 -43.14 -26.90
N SER A 367 11.92 -43.12 -27.83
CA SER A 367 11.72 -43.65 -29.16
C SER A 367 11.54 -45.16 -29.00
N CYS A 368 10.29 -45.58 -28.86
CA CYS A 368 9.90 -46.94 -29.26
C CYS A 368 9.93 -46.99 -30.79
N CYS A 369 11.02 -47.52 -31.34
CA CYS A 369 11.11 -48.49 -32.45
C CYS A 369 12.57 -48.66 -32.83
#